data_AF-A0A959Y635-F1
#
_entry.id   AF-A0A959Y635-F1
#
_cell.length_a   1.000
_cell.length_b   1.000
_cell.length_c   1.000
_cell.angle_alpha   90.00
_cell.angle_beta   90.00
_cell.angle_gamma   90.00
#
_symmetry.space_group_name_H-M   'P 1'
#
loop_
_entity.id
_entity.type
_entity.pdbx_description
1 polymer ?
#
loop_
_entity_poly.entity_id
_entity_poly.type
_entity_poly.pdbx_seq_one_letter_code
_entity_poly.pdbx_strand_id
1 'polypeptide(L)'
;GVSVTGVRPGSTEASAYVQEDFALFTLDKDEARALADLPPLETPFGEFLADRGADVLLKQRIGMVRTDRPLLALRRDGAARKATIVGEGLWRWRSADRWMHGSTDHFDGLVHSIVQFLAVHTDRNRFRLKADDLFSEDEPVRIEAELYNASYEAVNGPEATLLVKDEQGEELAYVFTPSGNGYRLEVQGLAPGRYTGSASV
;
A
#
# COMPACT_ATOMS: atom_id res chain seq x y z
N GLY A 1 1.59 -3.45 13.07
CA GLY A 1 0.75 -2.26 13.28
C GLY A 1 0.46 -2.12 14.75
N VAL A 2 -0.04 -3.20 15.35
CA VAL A 2 -0.22 -3.35 16.79
C VAL A 2 0.53 -4.60 17.25
N SER A 3 1.25 -4.48 18.36
CA SER A 3 1.86 -5.59 19.09
C SER A 3 0.96 -6.01 20.24
N VAL A 4 0.70 -7.32 20.37
CA VAL A 4 -0.09 -7.88 21.47
C VAL A 4 0.80 -8.76 22.34
N THR A 5 0.82 -8.49 23.63
CA THR A 5 1.63 -9.26 24.60
C THR A 5 0.77 -9.80 25.73
N GLY A 6 1.23 -10.88 26.38
CA GLY A 6 0.52 -11.47 27.52
C GLY A 6 -0.84 -12.06 27.16
N VAL A 7 -1.00 -12.58 25.94
CA VAL A 7 -2.27 -13.14 25.45
C VAL A 7 -2.71 -14.31 26.34
N ARG A 8 -3.97 -14.28 26.78
CA ARG A 8 -4.58 -15.34 27.61
C ARG A 8 -5.80 -15.93 26.90
N PRO A 9 -6.18 -17.18 27.21
CA PRO A 9 -7.43 -17.77 26.72
C PRO A 9 -8.63 -16.89 27.08
N GLY A 10 -9.54 -16.70 26.11
CA GLY A 10 -10.75 -15.89 26.26
C GLY A 10 -10.75 -14.63 25.40
N SER A 11 -11.91 -14.01 25.28
CA SER A 11 -12.13 -12.77 24.55
C SER A 11 -12.91 -11.76 25.40
N THR A 12 -12.84 -10.49 25.00
CA THR A 12 -13.58 -9.39 25.57
C THR A 12 -14.19 -8.53 24.47
N GLU A 13 -15.38 -8.01 24.74
CA GLU A 13 -16.05 -7.07 23.84
C GLU A 13 -15.44 -5.67 24.01
N ALA A 14 -14.92 -5.13 22.92
CA ALA A 14 -14.36 -3.80 22.85
C ALA A 14 -15.14 -2.93 21.85
N SER A 15 -15.78 -1.88 22.35
CA SER A 15 -16.36 -0.84 21.49
C SER A 15 -15.27 0.07 20.94
N ALA A 16 -15.53 0.68 19.79
CA ALA A 16 -14.62 1.65 19.19
C ALA A 16 -14.88 3.07 19.72
N TYR A 17 -13.83 3.89 19.74
CA TYR A 17 -13.95 5.33 19.70
C TYR A 17 -12.79 5.94 18.92
N VAL A 18 -13.04 7.06 18.25
CA VAL A 18 -12.05 7.72 17.38
C VAL A 18 -10.98 8.41 18.23
N GLN A 19 -9.72 8.27 17.82
CA GLN A 19 -8.60 8.99 18.40
C GLN A 19 -8.54 10.42 17.83
N GLU A 20 -8.47 11.42 18.71
CA GLU A 20 -8.55 12.84 18.33
C GLU A 20 -7.36 13.31 17.47
N ASP A 21 -6.15 12.78 17.72
CA ASP A 21 -4.91 13.17 17.02
C ASP A 21 -4.64 12.37 15.73
N PHE A 22 -5.65 11.71 15.16
CA PHE A 22 -5.47 10.94 13.94
C PHE A 22 -5.29 11.87 12.72
N ALA A 23 -4.21 11.68 11.96
CA ALA A 23 -3.78 12.64 10.92
C ALA A 23 -3.66 12.06 9.50
N LEU A 24 -3.93 10.76 9.27
CA LEU A 24 -3.71 10.17 7.94
C LEU A 24 -4.85 10.46 6.95
N PHE A 25 -6.06 10.66 7.45
CA PHE A 25 -7.23 11.14 6.70
C PHE A 25 -8.27 11.68 7.68
N THR A 26 -9.31 12.32 7.16
CA THR A 26 -10.38 12.90 7.96
C THR A 26 -11.63 12.03 7.87
N LEU A 27 -12.18 11.68 9.04
CA LEU A 27 -13.55 11.18 9.14
C LEU A 27 -14.47 12.37 9.34
N ASP A 28 -15.65 12.36 8.74
CA ASP A 28 -16.63 13.38 9.05
C ASP A 28 -17.18 13.20 10.48
N LYS A 29 -17.83 14.25 11.00
CA LYS A 29 -18.30 14.25 12.39
C LYS A 29 -19.45 13.28 12.63
N ASP A 30 -20.23 12.98 11.61
CA ASP A 30 -21.38 12.07 11.70
C ASP A 30 -20.89 10.62 11.68
N GLU A 31 -20.00 10.28 10.75
CA GLU A 31 -19.25 9.03 10.71
C GLU A 31 -18.56 8.74 12.05
N ALA A 32 -17.79 9.70 12.56
CA ALA A 32 -17.06 9.52 13.82
C ALA A 32 -17.99 9.25 15.02
N ARG A 33 -19.21 9.80 15.01
CA ARG A 33 -20.24 9.55 16.03
C ARG A 33 -20.87 8.18 15.84
N ALA A 34 -21.29 7.84 14.62
CA ALA A 34 -21.88 6.55 14.30
C ALA A 34 -20.95 5.39 14.70
N LEU A 35 -19.63 5.53 14.47
CA LEU A 35 -18.63 4.52 14.85
C LEU A 35 -18.59 4.23 16.36
N ALA A 36 -18.94 5.19 17.22
CA ALA A 36 -18.97 5.01 18.67
C ALA A 36 -20.18 4.19 19.16
N ASP A 37 -21.24 4.14 18.35
CA ASP A 37 -22.50 3.45 18.62
C ASP A 37 -22.56 2.04 17.98
N LEU A 38 -21.58 1.71 17.14
CA LEU A 38 -21.45 0.38 16.53
C LEU A 38 -21.21 -0.71 17.59
N PRO A 39 -21.66 -1.95 17.32
CA PRO A 39 -21.50 -3.05 18.25
C PRO A 39 -20.02 -3.35 18.52
N PRO A 40 -19.66 -3.79 19.73
CA PRO A 40 -18.28 -4.09 20.05
C PRO A 40 -17.71 -5.23 19.21
N LEU A 41 -16.40 -5.20 19.00
CA LEU A 41 -15.65 -6.29 18.39
C LEU A 41 -15.19 -7.27 19.48
N GLU A 42 -15.07 -8.55 19.12
CA GLU A 42 -14.48 -9.55 20.02
C GLU A 42 -12.96 -9.47 19.92
N THR A 43 -12.31 -9.04 20.98
CA THR A 43 -10.85 -8.88 21.05
C THR A 43 -10.26 -9.92 22.02
N PRO A 44 -9.03 -10.42 21.77
CA PRO A 44 -8.39 -11.34 22.71
C PRO A 44 -8.04 -10.62 24.02
N PHE A 45 -7.87 -11.35 25.13
CA PHE A 45 -7.29 -10.76 26.32
C PHE A 45 -5.78 -10.57 26.16
N GLY A 46 -5.30 -9.35 26.41
CA GLY A 46 -3.86 -9.03 26.38
C GLY A 46 -3.58 -7.55 26.54
N GLU A 47 -2.30 -7.21 26.48
CA GLU A 47 -1.83 -5.83 26.37
C GLU A 47 -1.57 -5.47 24.91
N PHE A 48 -2.12 -4.34 24.48
CA PHE A 48 -2.08 -3.88 23.09
C PHE A 48 -1.29 -2.58 23.01
N LEU A 49 -0.24 -2.58 22.18
CA LEU A 49 0.61 -1.41 21.97
C LEU A 49 0.69 -1.13 20.47
N ALA A 50 0.49 0.13 20.09
CA ALA A 50 0.76 0.55 18.72
C ALA A 50 2.28 0.49 18.47
N ASP A 51 2.69 -0.06 17.33
CA ASP A 51 4.10 -0.10 16.95
C ASP A 51 4.61 1.33 16.68
N ARG A 52 5.93 1.55 16.78
CA ARG A 52 6.52 2.84 16.39
C ARG A 52 6.15 3.18 14.93
N GLY A 53 5.66 4.41 14.73
CA GLY A 53 5.22 4.92 13.42
C GLY A 53 3.86 4.41 12.95
N ALA A 54 3.10 3.71 13.81
CA ALA A 54 1.68 3.44 13.56
C ALA A 54 0.81 4.60 14.09
N ASP A 55 -0.13 5.03 13.28
CA ASP A 55 -1.15 6.01 13.61
C ASP A 55 -2.43 5.26 14.03
N VAL A 56 -2.88 5.49 15.26
CA VAL A 56 -4.09 4.84 15.79
C VAL A 56 -5.31 5.64 15.37
N LEU A 57 -6.22 5.01 14.62
CA LEU A 57 -7.50 5.60 14.22
C LEU A 57 -8.58 5.37 15.28
N LEU A 58 -8.72 4.12 15.72
CA LEU A 58 -9.72 3.71 16.71
C LEU A 58 -9.03 3.11 17.93
N LYS A 59 -9.51 3.49 19.12
CA LYS A 59 -9.10 2.92 20.41
C LYS A 59 -10.23 2.07 21.01
N GLN A 60 -9.86 1.18 21.94
CA GLN A 60 -10.77 0.27 22.60
C GLN A 60 -11.44 0.92 23.82
N ARG A 61 -12.77 0.84 23.88
CA ARG A 61 -13.58 1.13 25.08
C ARG A 61 -14.16 -0.17 25.61
N ILE A 62 -13.83 -0.52 26.85
CA ILE A 62 -14.29 -1.75 27.50
C ILE A 62 -15.35 -1.36 28.53
N GLY A 63 -16.61 -1.71 28.26
CA GLY A 63 -17.74 -1.20 29.02
C GLY A 63 -17.78 0.34 28.99
N MET A 64 -17.64 0.98 30.16
CA MET A 64 -17.61 2.44 30.28
C MET A 64 -16.20 3.04 30.25
N VAL A 65 -15.15 2.21 30.25
CA VAL A 65 -13.76 2.68 30.38
C VAL A 65 -13.15 2.89 29.00
N ARG A 66 -12.76 4.13 28.68
CA ARG A 66 -11.90 4.44 27.53
C ARG A 66 -10.46 4.04 27.87
N THR A 67 -9.85 3.22 27.02
CA THR A 67 -8.47 2.74 27.20
C THR A 67 -7.57 3.27 26.09
N ASP A 68 -6.26 3.31 26.32
CA ASP A 68 -5.29 3.65 25.27
C ASP A 68 -4.96 2.50 24.31
N ARG A 69 -5.65 1.35 24.46
CA ARG A 69 -5.41 0.17 23.62
C ARG A 69 -5.89 0.45 22.20
N PRO A 70 -5.05 0.24 21.17
CA PRO A 70 -5.47 0.39 19.78
C PRO A 70 -6.49 -0.69 19.39
N LEU A 71 -7.52 -0.28 18.67
CA LEU A 71 -8.48 -1.17 18.00
C LEU A 71 -8.22 -1.19 16.49
N LEU A 72 -7.93 -0.02 15.90
CA LEU A 72 -7.56 0.10 14.49
C LEU A 72 -6.37 1.02 14.37
N ALA A 73 -5.28 0.52 13.78
CA ALA A 73 -4.08 1.29 13.52
C ALA A 73 -3.65 1.16 12.05
N LEU A 74 -3.16 2.26 11.48
CA LEU A 74 -2.60 2.30 10.15
C LEU A 74 -1.11 2.62 10.23
N ARG A 75 -0.32 2.08 9.31
CA ARG A 75 1.12 2.32 9.27
C ARG A 75 1.61 2.43 7.84
N ARG A 76 2.58 3.33 7.64
CA ARG A 76 3.43 3.38 6.44
C ARG A 76 4.74 2.67 6.75
N ASP A 77 5.09 1.68 5.94
CA ASP A 77 6.29 0.87 6.07
C ASP A 77 7.07 0.96 4.74
N GLY A 78 7.84 2.03 4.60
CA GLY A 78 8.41 2.41 3.31
C GLY A 78 7.32 2.70 2.28
N ALA A 79 7.27 1.90 1.21
CA ALA A 79 6.24 1.98 0.17
C ALA A 79 4.97 1.17 0.49
N ALA A 80 5.06 0.20 1.42
CA ALA A 80 3.92 -0.61 1.80
C ALA A 80 3.07 0.13 2.84
N ARG A 81 1.76 0.10 2.65
CA ARG A 81 0.78 0.63 3.60
C ARG A 81 0.02 -0.53 4.22
N LYS A 82 -0.13 -0.51 5.53
CA LYS A 82 -0.74 -1.59 6.31
C LYS A 82 -1.82 -1.02 7.22
N ALA A 83 -2.92 -1.74 7.36
CA ALA A 83 -3.94 -1.49 8.37
C ALA A 83 -4.04 -2.73 9.25
N THR A 84 -4.23 -2.52 10.54
CA THR A 84 -4.40 -3.59 11.53
C THR A 84 -5.67 -3.29 12.31
N ILE A 85 -6.63 -4.21 12.23
CA ILE A 85 -7.83 -4.20 13.07
C ILE A 85 -7.64 -5.30 14.11
N VAL A 86 -7.87 -4.95 15.37
CA VAL A 86 -7.78 -5.87 16.49
C VAL A 86 -9.18 -6.34 16.83
N GLY A 87 -9.42 -7.63 16.63
CA GLY A 87 -10.67 -8.29 16.97
C GLY A 87 -11.49 -8.74 15.76
N GLU A 88 -12.52 -9.52 16.07
CA GLU A 88 -13.40 -10.16 15.11
C GLU A 88 -14.82 -9.58 15.19
N GLY A 89 -15.63 -9.87 14.17
CA GLY A 89 -17.02 -9.40 14.10
C GLY A 89 -17.21 -8.07 13.37
N LEU A 90 -16.23 -7.62 12.57
CA LEU A 90 -16.32 -6.38 11.79
C LEU A 90 -17.57 -6.33 10.88
N TRP A 91 -18.04 -7.48 10.39
CA TRP A 91 -19.28 -7.56 9.60
C TRP A 91 -20.52 -7.08 10.38
N ARG A 92 -20.53 -7.17 11.71
CA ARG A 92 -21.62 -6.70 12.57
C ARG A 92 -21.76 -5.18 12.51
N TRP A 93 -20.67 -4.46 12.25
CA TRP A 93 -20.69 -3.01 12.10
C TRP A 93 -21.54 -2.61 10.90
N ARG A 94 -21.29 -3.22 9.74
CA ARG A 94 -22.08 -2.97 8.53
C ARG A 94 -23.55 -3.32 8.71
N SER A 95 -23.85 -4.44 9.38
CA SER A 95 -25.23 -4.82 9.69
C SER A 95 -25.93 -3.85 10.64
N ALA A 96 -25.22 -3.38 11.67
CA ALA A 96 -25.74 -2.44 12.64
C ALA A 96 -25.98 -1.06 12.02
N ASP A 97 -25.07 -0.58 11.18
CA ASP A 97 -25.22 0.69 10.46
C ASP A 97 -26.53 0.70 9.66
N ARG A 98 -26.79 -0.38 8.90
CA ARG A 98 -28.04 -0.56 8.16
C ARG A 98 -29.28 -0.59 9.05
N TRP A 99 -29.19 -1.22 10.22
CA TRP A 99 -30.31 -1.33 11.14
C TRP A 99 -30.61 -0.01 11.87
N MET A 100 -29.58 0.75 12.23
CA MET A 100 -29.68 2.01 12.98
C MET A 100 -30.01 3.20 12.09
N HIS A 101 -29.38 3.29 10.92
CA HIS A 101 -29.42 4.48 10.05
C HIS A 101 -30.15 4.22 8.73
N GLY A 102 -30.51 2.98 8.42
CA GLY A 102 -31.16 2.63 7.15
C GLY A 102 -30.19 2.57 5.95
N SER A 103 -28.92 2.91 6.12
CA SER A 103 -27.87 2.82 5.10
C SER A 103 -26.59 2.18 5.65
N THR A 104 -25.60 1.93 4.80
CA THR A 104 -24.28 1.43 5.21
C THR A 104 -23.19 2.48 5.01
N ASP A 105 -23.59 3.75 4.87
CA ASP A 105 -22.71 4.81 4.38
C ASP A 105 -21.57 5.11 5.36
N HIS A 106 -21.81 5.04 6.68
CA HIS A 106 -20.76 5.30 7.67
C HIS A 106 -19.72 4.18 7.70
N PHE A 107 -20.17 2.92 7.67
CA PHE A 107 -19.27 1.78 7.62
C PHE A 107 -18.51 1.74 6.29
N ASP A 108 -19.23 1.90 5.17
CA ASP A 108 -18.64 1.86 3.83
C ASP A 108 -17.67 3.05 3.64
N GLY A 109 -17.95 4.24 4.22
CA GLY A 109 -17.07 5.42 4.24
C GLY A 109 -15.77 5.19 5.01
N LEU A 110 -15.84 4.57 6.20
CA LEU A 110 -14.65 4.14 6.94
C LEU A 110 -13.81 3.15 6.12
N VAL A 111 -14.44 2.10 5.59
CA VAL A 111 -13.74 1.08 4.79
C VAL A 111 -13.14 1.71 3.54
N HIS A 112 -13.86 2.62 2.88
CA HIS A 112 -13.37 3.33 1.71
C HIS A 112 -12.13 4.14 2.02
N SER A 113 -12.11 4.89 3.12
CA SER A 113 -10.95 5.67 3.56
C SER A 113 -9.74 4.78 3.88
N ILE A 114 -9.96 3.64 4.52
CA ILE A 114 -8.91 2.64 4.79
C ILE A 114 -8.37 2.07 3.47
N VAL A 115 -9.25 1.65 2.56
CA VAL A 115 -8.85 1.08 1.27
C VAL A 115 -8.12 2.11 0.43
N GLN A 116 -8.59 3.36 0.36
CA GLN A 116 -7.88 4.45 -0.30
C GLN A 116 -6.48 4.60 0.28
N PHE A 117 -6.37 4.67 1.61
CA PHE A 117 -5.08 4.77 2.26
C PHE A 117 -4.15 3.62 1.85
N LEU A 118 -4.65 2.37 1.85
CA LEU A 118 -3.86 1.18 1.50
C LEU A 118 -3.50 1.12 0.01
N ALA A 119 -4.39 1.57 -0.87
CA ALA A 119 -4.25 1.46 -2.31
C ALA A 119 -3.29 2.48 -2.92
N VAL A 120 -2.91 3.54 -2.18
CA VAL A 120 -1.91 4.50 -2.66
C VAL A 120 -0.57 3.80 -2.86
N HIS A 121 -0.29 3.47 -4.11
CA HIS A 121 1.01 3.04 -4.56
C HIS A 121 1.93 4.26 -4.58
N THR A 122 2.96 4.24 -3.74
CA THR A 122 4.08 5.15 -3.96
C THR A 122 4.90 4.53 -5.08
N ASP A 123 4.57 4.90 -6.31
CA ASP A 123 5.31 4.46 -7.49
C ASP A 123 6.77 4.93 -7.35
N ARG A 124 7.61 3.98 -6.94
CA ARG A 124 9.03 4.16 -6.67
C ARG A 124 9.84 3.38 -7.69
N ASN A 125 9.29 3.15 -8.89
CA ASN A 125 10.13 2.76 -10.00
C ASN A 125 11.04 3.94 -10.36
N ARG A 126 12.17 3.99 -9.65
CA ARG A 126 13.24 4.96 -9.83
C ARG A 126 13.91 4.75 -11.17
N PHE A 127 13.85 3.54 -11.70
CA PHE A 127 14.27 3.22 -13.04
C PHE A 127 13.03 3.09 -13.93
N ARG A 128 12.89 4.03 -14.87
CA ARG A 128 11.76 4.08 -15.81
C ARG A 128 12.27 3.76 -17.19
N LEU A 129 11.59 2.87 -17.89
CA LEU A 129 11.88 2.53 -19.29
C LEU A 129 10.82 3.15 -20.19
N LYS A 130 11.26 3.60 -21.36
CA LYS A 130 10.41 4.07 -22.44
C LYS A 130 10.87 3.39 -23.72
N ALA A 131 10.02 2.54 -24.24
CA ALA A 131 10.20 1.82 -25.49
C ALA A 131 8.83 1.72 -26.18
N ASP A 132 8.84 1.59 -27.50
CA ASP A 132 7.61 1.24 -28.22
C ASP A 132 7.31 -0.27 -28.05
N ASP A 133 6.06 -0.66 -28.21
CA ASP A 133 5.65 -2.06 -28.05
C ASP A 133 5.78 -2.88 -29.34
N LEU A 134 5.93 -2.20 -30.48
CA LEU A 134 5.97 -2.79 -31.81
C LEU A 134 7.07 -2.12 -32.65
N PHE A 135 7.96 -2.94 -33.20
CA PHE A 135 9.06 -2.50 -34.05
C PHE A 135 9.01 -3.22 -35.40
N SER A 136 9.43 -2.52 -36.45
CA SER A 136 9.63 -3.13 -37.77
C SER A 136 11.02 -3.74 -37.86
N GLU A 137 11.21 -4.78 -38.67
CA GLU A 137 12.49 -5.51 -38.80
C GLU A 137 13.64 -4.61 -39.30
N ASP A 138 13.31 -3.57 -40.06
CA ASP A 138 14.22 -2.59 -40.64
C ASP A 138 14.50 -1.38 -39.73
N GLU A 139 13.82 -1.27 -38.58
CA GLU A 139 13.98 -0.16 -37.65
C GLU A 139 14.85 -0.55 -36.43
N PRO A 140 15.82 0.28 -36.01
CA PRO A 140 16.52 0.07 -34.75
C PRO A 140 15.55 0.19 -33.57
N VAL A 141 15.57 -0.80 -32.68
CA VAL A 141 14.82 -0.77 -31.42
C VAL A 141 15.49 0.23 -30.48
N ARG A 142 14.81 1.36 -30.25
CA ARG A 142 15.27 2.41 -29.34
C ARG A 142 14.60 2.28 -28.00
N ILE A 143 15.41 2.17 -26.95
CA ILE A 143 14.95 2.09 -25.57
C ILE A 143 15.61 3.22 -24.82
N GLU A 144 14.80 4.11 -24.25
CA GLU A 144 15.25 5.16 -23.35
C GLU A 144 14.96 4.74 -21.91
N ALA A 145 15.84 5.09 -20.98
CA ALA A 145 15.61 4.86 -19.57
C ALA A 145 16.04 6.05 -18.72
N GLU A 146 15.38 6.26 -17.60
CA GLU A 146 15.69 7.32 -16.65
C GLU A 146 15.83 6.73 -15.25
N LEU A 147 16.89 7.11 -14.54
CA LEU A 147 17.11 6.72 -13.16
C LEU A 147 16.98 7.94 -12.24
N TYR A 148 16.22 7.80 -11.15
CA TYR A 148 15.98 8.86 -10.18
C TYR A 148 16.58 8.49 -8.81
N ASN A 149 17.24 9.44 -8.16
CA ASN A 149 17.78 9.25 -6.81
C ASN A 149 16.66 9.32 -5.74
N ALA A 150 17.02 9.21 -4.46
CA ALA A 150 16.06 9.25 -3.36
C ALA A 150 15.30 10.59 -3.23
N SER A 151 15.86 11.67 -3.80
CA SER A 151 15.28 13.02 -3.86
C SER A 151 14.50 13.29 -5.16
N TYR A 152 14.29 12.27 -6.01
CA TYR A 152 13.67 12.41 -7.34
C TYR A 152 14.45 13.30 -8.33
N GLU A 153 15.76 13.41 -8.16
CA GLU A 153 16.63 14.03 -9.16
C GLU A 153 17.12 12.96 -10.14
N ALA A 154 17.12 13.27 -11.43
CA ALA A 154 17.64 12.38 -12.47
C ALA A 154 19.15 12.16 -12.27
N VAL A 155 19.58 10.91 -12.29
CA VAL A 155 20.97 10.47 -12.13
C VAL A 155 21.34 9.51 -13.25
N ASN A 156 22.58 9.58 -13.72
CA ASN A 156 23.09 8.80 -14.85
C ASN A 156 24.43 8.13 -14.53
N GLY A 157 24.76 7.98 -13.25
CA GLY A 157 26.04 7.44 -12.77
C GLY A 157 26.13 5.91 -12.75
N PRO A 158 25.13 5.19 -12.22
CA PRO A 158 25.12 3.72 -12.21
C PRO A 158 25.07 3.09 -13.61
N GLU A 159 25.60 1.88 -13.76
CA GLU A 159 25.50 1.12 -15.01
C GLU A 159 24.12 0.49 -15.13
N ALA A 160 23.41 0.76 -16.22
CA ALA A 160 22.11 0.15 -16.50
C ALA A 160 22.25 -0.95 -17.56
N THR A 161 21.58 -2.07 -17.33
CA THR A 161 21.59 -3.26 -18.19
C THR A 161 20.17 -3.67 -18.59
N LEU A 162 20.03 -4.27 -19.76
CA LEU A 162 18.79 -4.85 -20.27
C LEU A 162 19.05 -6.30 -20.66
N LEU A 163 18.33 -7.23 -20.05
CA LEU A 163 18.27 -8.62 -20.47
C LEU A 163 17.02 -8.83 -21.33
N VAL A 164 17.20 -9.20 -22.58
CA VAL A 164 16.13 -9.52 -23.52
C VAL A 164 16.10 -11.03 -23.72
N LYS A 165 14.90 -11.61 -23.67
CA LYS A 165 14.67 -13.04 -23.88
C LYS A 165 13.73 -13.25 -25.05
N ASP A 166 14.12 -14.08 -26.00
CA ASP A 166 13.32 -14.46 -27.17
C ASP A 166 12.31 -15.59 -26.87
N GLU A 167 11.52 -15.99 -27.87
CA GLU A 167 10.55 -17.10 -27.73
C GLU A 167 11.23 -18.46 -27.55
N GLN A 168 12.46 -18.63 -28.04
CA GLN A 168 13.25 -19.85 -27.89
C GLN A 168 13.94 -19.95 -26.52
N GLY A 169 13.95 -18.87 -25.76
CA GLY A 169 14.55 -18.76 -24.44
C GLY A 169 16.01 -18.33 -24.43
N GLU A 170 16.56 -17.90 -25.57
CA GLU A 170 17.90 -17.31 -25.64
C GLU A 170 17.89 -15.92 -25.00
N GLU A 171 18.94 -15.64 -24.23
CA GLU A 171 19.05 -14.41 -23.44
C GLU A 171 20.16 -13.53 -24.02
N LEU A 172 19.78 -12.31 -24.41
CA LEU A 172 20.65 -11.28 -24.99
C LEU A 172 20.79 -10.15 -23.96
N ALA A 173 22.01 -9.93 -23.47
CA ALA A 173 22.30 -8.86 -22.52
C ALA A 173 22.86 -7.62 -23.24
N TYR A 174 22.27 -6.47 -22.95
CA TYR A 174 22.67 -5.17 -23.46
C TYR A 174 23.00 -4.21 -22.32
N VAL A 175 23.92 -3.28 -22.58
CA VAL A 175 24.30 -2.22 -21.63
C VAL A 175 23.82 -0.89 -22.20
N PHE A 176 23.12 -0.10 -21.40
CA PHE A 176 22.67 1.22 -21.82
C PHE A 176 23.85 2.20 -21.87
N THR A 177 23.79 3.14 -22.81
CA THR A 177 24.72 4.27 -22.86
C THR A 177 24.12 5.49 -22.17
N PRO A 178 24.83 6.16 -21.24
CA PRO A 178 24.37 7.42 -20.66
C PRO A 178 24.16 8.49 -21.74
N SER A 179 23.00 9.17 -21.72
CA SER A 179 22.64 10.21 -22.69
C SER A 179 21.83 11.31 -22.01
N GLY A 180 22.39 12.53 -21.93
CA GLY A 180 21.77 13.64 -21.19
C GLY A 180 21.54 13.29 -19.71
N ASN A 181 20.29 13.40 -19.26
CA ASN A 181 19.88 13.08 -17.89
C ASN A 181 19.37 11.62 -17.72
N GLY A 182 19.59 10.75 -18.71
CA GLY A 182 19.14 9.37 -18.67
C GLY A 182 20.07 8.42 -19.44
N TYR A 183 19.48 7.38 -20.00
CA TYR A 183 20.13 6.24 -20.64
C TYR A 183 19.46 5.98 -21.99
N ARG A 184 20.24 5.58 -22.98
CA ARG A 184 19.75 5.17 -24.30
C ARG A 184 20.42 3.87 -24.72
N LEU A 185 19.61 2.97 -25.28
CA LEU A 185 20.05 1.75 -25.92
C LEU A 185 19.43 1.69 -27.31
N GLU A 186 20.25 1.38 -28.31
CA GLU A 186 19.78 1.07 -29.66
C GLU A 186 20.20 -0.36 -29.99
N VAL A 187 19.22 -1.22 -30.27
CA VAL A 187 19.44 -2.61 -30.68
C VAL A 187 19.05 -2.77 -32.14
N GLN A 188 19.89 -3.43 -32.93
CA GLN A 188 19.63 -3.73 -34.34
C GLN A 188 19.71 -5.23 -34.58
N GLY A 189 18.98 -5.72 -35.59
CA GLY A 189 19.08 -7.11 -36.05
C GLY A 189 18.38 -8.13 -35.14
N LEU A 190 17.34 -7.74 -34.42
CA LEU A 190 16.46 -8.69 -33.74
C LEU A 190 15.60 -9.42 -34.77
N ALA A 191 15.56 -10.75 -34.69
CA ALA A 191 14.71 -11.55 -35.56
C ALA A 191 13.22 -11.26 -35.26
N PRO A 192 12.30 -11.42 -36.24
CA PRO A 192 10.88 -11.27 -35.99
C PRO A 192 10.38 -12.25 -34.91
N GLY A 193 9.75 -11.73 -33.85
CA GLY A 193 9.24 -12.56 -32.75
C GLY A 193 8.81 -11.74 -31.55
N ARG A 194 8.26 -12.40 -30.52
CA ARG A 194 7.97 -11.78 -29.24
C ARG A 194 9.19 -11.85 -28.32
N TYR A 195 9.53 -10.72 -27.73
CA TYR A 195 10.61 -10.63 -26.75
C TYR A 195 10.06 -10.20 -25.40
N THR A 196 10.73 -10.63 -24.33
CA THR A 196 10.48 -10.14 -22.97
C THR A 196 11.76 -9.52 -22.43
N GLY A 197 11.66 -8.31 -21.90
CA GLY A 197 12.79 -7.55 -21.39
C GLY A 197 12.73 -7.38 -19.88
N SER A 198 13.87 -7.52 -19.20
CA SER A 198 14.06 -7.15 -17.81
C SER A 198 15.27 -6.24 -17.69
N ALA A 199 15.09 -5.04 -17.16
CA ALA A 199 16.16 -4.06 -17.04
C ALA A 199 16.53 -3.81 -15.57
N SER A 200 17.80 -3.59 -15.32
CA SER A 200 18.37 -3.43 -13.97
C SER A 200 19.47 -2.37 -13.94
N VAL A 201 19.62 -1.73 -12.77
CA VAL A 201 20.64 -0.74 -12.41
C VAL A 201 21.31 -1.19 -11.12
#